data_AF-A0A941JKM2-F1
#
_entry.id   AF-A0A941JKM2-F1
#
_cell.length_a   1.000
_cell.length_b   1.000
_cell.length_c   1.000
_cell.angle_alpha   90.00
_cell.angle_beta   90.00
_cell.angle_gamma   90.00
#
_symmetry.space_group_name_H-M   'P 1'
#
loop_
_entity.id
_entity.type
_entity.pdbx_description
1 polymer ?
#
loop_
_entity_poly.entity_id
_entity_poly.type
_entity_poly.pdbx_seq_one_letter_code
_entity_poly.pdbx_strand_id
1 'polypeptide(L)'
;QIESYAPEIIRPLHREQLLRGLDVDTFCQRAGFYLGELNVLHPFREGNGRSTREFIGHVARDAGYVIDWGGMARKDMIQAAIDAYEGSSTRLERLIRAHITDLEQEHARDLGRVVAGEKVQFDAPAPGQSYEGLIVGCTERYVVQAQGDHMVLHARHALLNSQDLVDGQVMSIRYPHGGVGIVDGGAGRQVEKSTQLENDRVKGRDLER
;
A
#
# COMPACT_ATOMS: atom_id res chain seq x y z
N GLN A 1 -0.55 0.77 -37.18
CA GLN A 1 -0.11 -0.12 -36.10
C GLN A 1 -0.37 0.48 -34.71
N ILE A 2 0.05 1.73 -34.42
CA ILE A 2 -0.22 2.37 -33.12
C ILE A 2 -1.73 2.55 -32.85
N GLU A 3 -2.50 3.06 -33.82
CA GLU A 3 -3.95 3.32 -33.67
C GLU A 3 -4.78 2.05 -33.43
N SER A 4 -4.31 0.89 -33.91
CA SER A 4 -5.00 -0.40 -33.71
C SER A 4 -4.60 -1.09 -32.40
N TYR A 5 -3.33 -0.97 -31.98
CA TYR A 5 -2.78 -1.72 -30.84
C TYR A 5 -2.87 -0.96 -29.51
N ALA A 6 -2.86 0.38 -29.51
CA ALA A 6 -3.02 1.15 -28.27
C ALA A 6 -4.35 0.86 -27.54
N PRO A 7 -5.52 0.74 -28.21
CA PRO A 7 -6.75 0.33 -27.55
C PRO A 7 -6.69 -1.08 -26.95
N GLU A 8 -5.89 -1.99 -27.51
CA GLU A 8 -5.73 -3.36 -27.02
C GLU A 8 -5.00 -3.41 -25.68
N ILE A 9 -4.15 -2.42 -25.38
CA ILE A 9 -3.43 -2.31 -24.11
C ILE A 9 -4.21 -1.46 -23.10
N ILE A 10 -4.74 -0.31 -23.53
CA ILE A 10 -5.40 0.66 -22.62
C ILE A 10 -6.76 0.14 -22.13
N ARG A 11 -7.53 -0.59 -22.95
CA ARG A 11 -8.84 -1.11 -22.52
C ARG A 11 -8.71 -2.15 -21.39
N PRO A 12 -7.83 -3.17 -21.47
CA PRO A 12 -7.55 -4.04 -20.33
C PRO A 12 -7.10 -3.28 -19.09
N LEU A 13 -6.16 -2.33 -19.23
CA LEU A 13 -5.67 -1.55 -18.09
C LEU A 13 -6.81 -0.80 -17.37
N HIS A 14 -7.74 -0.22 -18.14
CA HIS A 14 -8.92 0.43 -17.57
C HIS A 14 -9.90 -0.57 -16.94
N ARG A 15 -10.08 -1.76 -17.51
CA ARG A 15 -10.91 -2.83 -16.90
C ARG A 15 -10.31 -3.32 -15.58
N GLU A 16 -9.00 -3.29 -15.46
CA GLU A 16 -8.26 -3.55 -14.23
C GLU A 16 -8.17 -2.31 -13.31
N GLN A 17 -9.06 -1.35 -13.50
CA GLN A 17 -9.22 -0.16 -12.65
C GLN A 17 -7.94 0.69 -12.51
N LEU A 18 -7.08 0.67 -13.53
CA LEU A 18 -5.76 1.31 -13.49
C LEU A 18 -4.90 0.75 -12.34
N LEU A 19 -4.97 -0.55 -12.10
CA LEU A 19 -4.19 -1.28 -11.09
C LEU A 19 -4.46 -0.86 -9.63
N ARG A 20 -5.53 -0.11 -9.39
CA ARG A 20 -5.92 0.31 -8.03
C ARG A 20 -6.48 -0.87 -7.24
N GLY A 21 -6.20 -0.86 -5.93
CA GLY A 21 -6.71 -1.87 -4.99
C GLY A 21 -6.01 -3.23 -5.07
N LEU A 22 -4.96 -3.37 -5.89
CA LEU A 22 -4.12 -4.56 -5.92
C LEU A 22 -3.15 -4.56 -4.73
N ASP A 23 -2.74 -5.73 -4.27
CA ASP A 23 -1.59 -5.85 -3.38
C ASP A 23 -0.30 -5.57 -4.17
N VAL A 24 0.79 -5.31 -3.44
CA VAL A 24 2.04 -4.82 -4.03
C VAL A 24 2.69 -5.84 -4.97
N ASP A 25 2.52 -7.15 -4.75
CA ASP A 25 3.09 -8.18 -5.63
C ASP A 25 2.30 -8.27 -6.94
N THR A 26 0.96 -8.32 -6.84
CA THR A 26 0.07 -8.29 -8.02
C THR A 26 0.23 -6.99 -8.80
N PHE A 27 0.36 -5.84 -8.12
CA PHE A 27 0.62 -4.55 -8.74
C PHE A 27 1.92 -4.59 -9.56
N CYS A 28 3.03 -5.06 -8.98
CA CYS A 28 4.31 -5.13 -9.69
C CYS A 28 4.26 -6.01 -10.93
N GLN A 29 3.57 -7.16 -10.84
CA GLN A 29 3.38 -8.05 -11.98
C GLN A 29 2.62 -7.36 -13.12
N ARG A 30 1.47 -6.74 -12.81
CA ARG A 30 0.65 -6.06 -13.83
C ARG A 30 1.34 -4.82 -14.38
N ALA A 31 1.98 -4.01 -13.52
CA ALA A 31 2.74 -2.84 -13.96
C ALA A 31 3.92 -3.22 -14.86
N GLY A 32 4.63 -4.31 -14.55
CA GLY A 32 5.71 -4.84 -15.39
C GLY A 32 5.21 -5.29 -16.77
N PHE A 33 4.06 -5.97 -16.81
CA PHE A 33 3.39 -6.33 -18.07
C PHE A 33 3.06 -5.10 -18.91
N TYR A 34 2.32 -4.13 -18.36
CA TYR A 34 1.92 -2.93 -19.11
C TYR A 34 3.11 -2.06 -19.52
N LEU A 35 4.15 -1.96 -18.69
CA LEU A 35 5.39 -1.26 -19.04
C LEU A 35 6.05 -1.90 -20.28
N GLY A 36 6.08 -3.23 -20.35
CA GLY A 36 6.57 -3.97 -21.52
C GLY A 36 5.75 -3.69 -22.77
N GLU A 37 4.45 -3.93 -22.71
CA GLU A 37 3.51 -3.74 -23.83
C GLU A 37 3.55 -2.30 -24.39
N LEU A 38 3.54 -1.31 -23.50
CA LEU A 38 3.61 0.11 -23.90
C LEU A 38 4.98 0.48 -24.46
N ASN A 39 6.06 -0.18 -24.02
CA ASN A 39 7.38 0.05 -24.57
C ASN A 39 7.47 -0.49 -26.01
N VAL A 40 6.83 -1.63 -26.32
CA VAL A 40 6.78 -2.20 -27.69
C VAL A 40 6.06 -1.28 -28.68
N LEU A 41 5.02 -0.58 -28.24
CA LEU A 41 4.24 0.33 -29.09
C LEU A 41 5.08 1.43 -29.75
N HIS A 42 6.18 1.87 -29.10
CA HIS A 42 7.08 2.93 -29.57
C HIS A 42 6.37 4.11 -30.29
N PRO A 43 5.38 4.78 -29.67
CA PRO A 43 4.52 5.72 -30.38
C PRO A 43 5.18 7.05 -30.76
N PHE A 44 6.34 7.39 -30.17
CA PHE A 44 7.06 8.63 -30.39
C PHE A 44 8.37 8.41 -31.15
N ARG A 45 8.83 9.44 -31.88
CA ARG A 45 10.14 9.43 -32.55
C ARG A 45 11.31 9.26 -31.56
N GLU A 46 11.22 9.93 -30.42
CA GLU A 46 12.19 9.88 -29.32
C GLU A 46 11.47 10.01 -27.97
N GLY A 47 12.08 9.50 -26.90
CA GLY A 47 11.55 9.68 -25.55
C GLY A 47 10.54 8.63 -25.08
N ASN A 48 10.25 7.58 -25.86
CA ASN A 48 9.32 6.50 -25.50
C ASN A 48 9.53 5.99 -24.07
N GLY A 49 10.75 5.60 -23.71
CA GLY A 49 11.04 5.09 -22.37
C GLY A 49 10.78 6.10 -21.25
N ARG A 50 10.95 7.41 -21.49
CA ARG A 50 10.60 8.44 -20.49
C ARG A 50 9.09 8.53 -20.36
N SER A 51 8.38 8.71 -21.48
CA SER A 51 6.92 8.83 -21.49
C SER A 51 6.22 7.61 -20.86
N THR A 52 6.67 6.40 -21.16
CA THR A 52 6.08 5.17 -20.60
C THR A 52 6.34 5.05 -19.10
N ARG A 53 7.55 5.38 -18.62
CA ARG A 53 7.85 5.37 -17.18
C ARG A 53 7.05 6.42 -16.42
N GLU A 54 6.90 7.63 -16.98
CA GLU A 54 6.05 8.66 -16.37
C GLU A 54 4.60 8.19 -16.30
N PHE A 55 4.06 7.60 -17.38
CA PHE A 55 2.71 7.06 -17.38
C PHE A 55 2.50 5.97 -16.30
N ILE A 56 3.38 4.97 -16.24
CA ILE A 56 3.31 3.91 -15.23
C ILE A 56 3.55 4.49 -13.82
N GLY A 57 4.40 5.50 -13.67
CA GLY A 57 4.59 6.22 -12.41
C GLY A 57 3.33 6.94 -11.93
N HIS A 58 2.55 7.53 -12.85
CA HIS A 58 1.25 8.09 -12.53
C HIS A 58 0.24 7.02 -12.10
N VAL A 59 0.15 5.92 -12.86
CA VAL A 59 -0.69 4.77 -12.49
C VAL A 59 -0.33 4.23 -11.10
N ALA A 60 0.97 4.12 -10.79
CA ALA A 60 1.44 3.70 -9.47
C ALA A 60 1.00 4.65 -8.37
N ARG A 61 1.17 5.97 -8.57
CA ARG A 61 0.80 6.98 -7.58
C ARG A 61 -0.69 6.96 -7.27
N ASP A 62 -1.52 6.85 -8.29
CA ASP A 62 -2.99 6.75 -8.14
C ASP A 62 -3.42 5.44 -7.47
N ALA A 63 -2.59 4.41 -7.52
CA ALA A 63 -2.77 3.14 -6.82
C ALA A 63 -2.15 3.11 -5.41
N GLY A 64 -1.59 4.22 -4.92
CA GLY A 64 -0.98 4.30 -3.58
C GLY A 64 0.46 3.81 -3.51
N TYR A 65 1.17 3.79 -4.64
CA TYR A 65 2.56 3.36 -4.75
C TYR A 65 3.48 4.42 -5.34
N VAL A 66 4.77 4.36 -5.05
CA VAL A 66 5.81 5.15 -5.73
C VAL A 66 6.87 4.22 -6.26
N ILE A 67 7.23 4.38 -7.53
CA ILE A 67 8.33 3.63 -8.16
C ILE A 67 9.54 4.56 -8.27
N ASP A 68 10.65 4.19 -7.64
CA ASP A 68 11.94 4.86 -7.80
C ASP A 68 12.64 4.38 -9.08
N TRP A 69 12.39 5.07 -10.17
CA TRP A 69 13.09 4.83 -11.44
C TRP A 69 14.57 5.23 -11.40
N GLY A 70 14.96 6.14 -10.49
CA GLY A 70 16.32 6.65 -10.38
C GLY A 70 17.29 5.63 -9.78
N GLY A 71 16.80 4.77 -8.88
CA GLY A 71 17.55 3.66 -8.31
C GLY A 71 17.82 2.50 -9.28
N MET A 72 17.12 2.44 -10.43
CA MET A 72 17.25 1.32 -11.37
C MET A 72 18.43 1.51 -12.33
N ALA A 73 19.32 0.52 -12.40
CA ALA A 73 20.45 0.57 -13.33
C ALA A 73 19.97 0.48 -14.79
N ARG A 74 20.48 1.38 -15.65
CA ARG A 74 20.11 1.45 -17.08
C ARG A 74 20.25 0.11 -17.80
N LYS A 75 21.30 -0.66 -17.50
CA LYS A 75 21.57 -1.98 -18.11
C LYS A 75 20.45 -2.98 -17.80
N ASP A 76 19.93 -2.96 -16.59
CA ASP A 76 18.91 -3.92 -16.14
C ASP A 76 17.56 -3.58 -16.75
N MET A 77 17.25 -2.28 -16.87
CA MET A 77 16.08 -1.79 -17.60
C MET A 77 16.11 -2.17 -19.08
N ILE A 78 17.28 -2.08 -19.73
CA ILE A 78 17.42 -2.49 -21.14
C ILE A 78 17.19 -3.99 -21.28
N GLN A 79 17.83 -4.81 -20.43
CA GLN A 79 17.64 -6.25 -20.48
C GLN A 79 16.18 -6.63 -20.22
N ALA A 80 15.54 -5.99 -19.26
CA ALA A 80 14.14 -6.24 -18.94
C ALA A 80 13.20 -5.86 -20.08
N ALA A 81 13.52 -4.79 -20.82
CA ALA A 81 12.79 -4.40 -22.03
C ALA A 81 12.97 -5.40 -23.18
N ILE A 82 14.16 -5.98 -23.35
CA ILE A 82 14.42 -7.04 -24.33
C ILE A 82 13.61 -8.30 -23.96
N ASP A 83 13.72 -8.75 -22.71
CA ASP A 83 12.99 -9.92 -22.22
C ASP A 83 11.47 -9.74 -22.41
N ALA A 84 10.95 -8.53 -22.16
CA ALA A 84 9.53 -8.21 -22.35
C ALA A 84 9.11 -8.22 -23.83
N TYR A 85 9.97 -7.73 -24.73
CA TYR A 85 9.74 -7.82 -26.16
C TYR A 85 9.68 -9.28 -26.65
N GLU A 86 10.43 -10.17 -26.00
CA GLU A 86 10.40 -11.62 -26.24
C GLU A 86 9.24 -12.34 -25.51
N GLY A 87 8.35 -11.59 -24.85
CA GLY A 87 7.14 -12.09 -24.21
C GLY A 87 7.25 -12.36 -22.71
N SER A 88 8.34 -11.95 -22.05
CA SER A 88 8.55 -12.16 -20.61
C SER A 88 8.72 -10.85 -19.83
N SER A 89 7.69 -10.44 -19.10
CA SER A 89 7.72 -9.24 -18.24
C SER A 89 8.30 -9.48 -16.84
N THR A 90 8.71 -10.70 -16.51
CA THR A 90 9.15 -11.07 -15.15
C THR A 90 10.33 -10.24 -14.64
N ARG A 91 11.26 -9.83 -15.52
CA ARG A 91 12.37 -8.97 -15.09
C ARG A 91 11.90 -7.56 -14.78
N LEU A 92 10.94 -7.02 -15.53
CA LEU A 92 10.35 -5.70 -15.24
C LEU A 92 9.59 -5.73 -13.92
N GLU A 93 8.78 -6.76 -13.69
CA GLU A 93 8.09 -6.99 -12.40
C GLU A 93 9.09 -6.96 -11.23
N ARG A 94 10.18 -7.73 -11.32
CA ARG A 94 11.19 -7.81 -10.25
C ARG A 94 11.90 -6.49 -10.02
N LEU A 95 12.19 -5.74 -11.08
CA LEU A 95 12.79 -4.41 -10.96
C LEU A 95 11.83 -3.44 -10.28
N ILE A 96 10.56 -3.39 -10.71
CA ILE A 96 9.55 -2.54 -10.05
C ILE A 96 9.44 -2.93 -8.58
N ARG A 97 9.34 -4.23 -8.27
CA ARG A 97 9.23 -4.72 -6.89
C ARG A 97 10.41 -4.33 -6.00
N ALA A 98 11.62 -4.30 -6.55
CA ALA A 98 12.81 -3.90 -5.79
C ALA A 98 12.88 -2.39 -5.50
N HIS A 99 12.10 -1.58 -6.22
CA HIS A 99 12.15 -0.12 -6.19
C HIS A 99 10.77 0.51 -5.96
N ILE A 100 9.82 -0.23 -5.40
CA ILE A 100 8.47 0.26 -5.10
C ILE A 100 8.33 0.54 -3.61
N THR A 101 7.69 1.66 -3.29
CA THR A 101 7.27 2.03 -1.95
C THR A 101 5.75 1.99 -1.87
N ASP A 102 5.25 1.39 -0.79
CA ASP A 102 3.83 1.32 -0.47
C ASP A 102 3.44 2.49 0.46
N LEU A 103 2.82 3.52 -0.11
CA LEU A 103 2.49 4.74 0.63
C LEU A 103 1.43 4.51 1.70
N GLU A 104 0.51 3.56 1.48
CA GLU A 104 -0.50 3.25 2.50
C GLU A 104 0.09 2.48 3.66
N GLN A 105 1.07 1.61 3.39
CA GLN A 105 1.80 0.92 4.45
C GLN A 105 2.63 1.91 5.29
N GLU A 106 3.29 2.88 4.63
CA GLU A 106 4.02 3.95 5.33
C GLU A 106 3.07 4.80 6.17
N HIS A 107 1.94 5.22 5.60
CA HIS A 107 0.93 6.01 6.32
C HIS A 107 0.39 5.25 7.54
N ALA A 108 0.08 3.96 7.40
CA ALA A 108 -0.35 3.13 8.51
C ALA A 108 0.71 3.03 9.61
N ARG A 109 1.99 2.87 9.25
CA ARG A 109 3.10 2.87 10.22
C ARG A 109 3.21 4.22 10.94
N ASP A 110 3.02 5.32 10.24
CA ASP A 110 3.05 6.65 10.86
C ASP A 110 1.92 6.84 11.87
N LEU A 111 0.71 6.35 11.58
CA LEU A 111 -0.40 6.32 12.55
C LEU A 111 -0.01 5.55 13.82
N GLY A 112 0.65 4.40 13.68
CA GLY A 112 1.15 3.63 14.82
C GLY A 112 2.23 4.36 15.64
N ARG A 113 3.17 5.03 14.96
CA ARG A 113 4.25 5.81 15.60
C ARG A 113 3.73 7.02 16.36
N VAL A 114 2.68 7.68 15.86
CA VAL A 114 2.05 8.80 16.56
C VAL A 114 1.53 8.37 17.93
N VAL A 115 1.08 7.12 18.07
CA VAL A 115 0.51 6.61 19.32
C VAL A 115 1.54 5.93 20.23
N ALA A 116 2.45 5.11 19.70
CA ALA A 116 3.42 4.34 20.50
C ALA A 116 4.87 4.88 20.46
N GLY A 117 5.11 5.95 19.70
CA GLY A 117 6.41 6.58 19.53
C GLY A 117 7.22 6.04 18.34
N GLU A 118 8.22 6.80 17.93
CA GLU A 118 9.04 6.56 16.72
C GLU A 118 9.74 5.21 16.67
N LYS A 119 10.07 4.63 17.83
CA LYS A 119 10.83 3.37 17.93
C LYS A 119 9.95 2.13 17.97
N VAL A 120 8.63 2.27 17.83
CA VAL A 120 7.71 1.12 17.89
C VAL A 120 8.00 0.13 16.78
N GLN A 121 7.97 -1.15 17.12
CA GLN A 121 8.15 -2.24 16.17
C GLN A 121 6.81 -2.59 15.52
N PHE A 122 6.85 -3.02 14.26
CA PHE A 122 5.67 -3.45 13.51
C PHE A 122 5.88 -4.85 12.99
N ASP A 123 5.01 -5.76 13.39
CA ASP A 123 5.02 -7.15 12.96
C ASP A 123 3.90 -7.44 11.98
N ALA A 124 4.13 -8.43 11.12
CA ALA A 124 3.08 -9.03 10.32
C ALA A 124 2.32 -10.07 11.17
N PRO A 125 1.01 -10.26 10.94
CA PRO A 125 0.26 -11.30 11.61
C PRO A 125 0.81 -12.69 11.28
N ALA A 126 0.96 -13.53 12.30
CA ALA A 126 1.43 -14.90 12.16
C ALA A 126 0.25 -15.89 12.05
N PRO A 127 0.33 -16.91 11.17
CA PRO A 127 -0.66 -17.97 11.12
C PRO A 127 -0.82 -18.68 12.48
N GLY A 128 -2.06 -18.98 12.84
CA GLY A 128 -2.44 -19.59 14.12
C GLY A 128 -2.55 -18.63 15.31
N GLN A 129 -2.22 -17.34 15.12
CA GLN A 129 -2.26 -16.35 16.20
C GLN A 129 -3.58 -15.59 16.26
N SER A 130 -3.85 -15.02 17.44
CA SER A 130 -5.00 -14.15 17.71
C SER A 130 -4.49 -12.86 18.35
N TYR A 131 -5.01 -11.73 17.87
CA TYR A 131 -4.58 -10.40 18.25
C TYR A 131 -5.77 -9.65 18.84
N GLU A 132 -5.74 -9.41 20.14
CA GLU A 132 -6.76 -8.62 20.84
C GLU A 132 -6.14 -7.30 21.29
N GLY A 133 -6.76 -6.18 20.94
CA GLY A 133 -6.20 -4.88 21.24
C GLY A 133 -6.85 -3.74 20.48
N LEU A 134 -6.38 -2.53 20.81
CA LEU A 134 -6.87 -1.29 20.21
C LEU A 134 -6.47 -1.19 18.74
N ILE A 135 -7.45 -0.90 17.87
CA ILE A 135 -7.20 -0.45 16.51
C ILE A 135 -6.73 1.01 16.58
N VAL A 136 -5.45 1.20 16.28
CA VAL A 136 -4.76 2.50 16.40
C VAL A 136 -4.99 3.35 15.16
N GLY A 137 -5.11 2.73 14.00
CA GLY A 137 -5.32 3.43 12.74
C GLY A 137 -5.73 2.50 11.61
N CYS A 138 -6.53 3.04 10.71
CA CYS A 138 -7.01 2.38 9.51
C CYS A 138 -6.62 3.19 8.28
N THR A 139 -6.13 2.49 7.26
CA THR A 139 -5.98 2.97 5.89
C THR A 139 -6.86 2.11 4.98
N GLU A 140 -6.88 2.40 3.67
CA GLU A 140 -7.65 1.57 2.73
C GLU A 140 -7.07 0.16 2.68
N ARG A 141 -5.73 0.01 2.71
CA ARG A 141 -5.07 -1.30 2.61
C ARG A 141 -4.58 -1.91 3.91
N TYR A 142 -4.46 -1.15 4.99
CA TYR A 142 -3.90 -1.64 6.25
C TYR A 142 -4.70 -1.24 7.48
N VAL A 143 -4.66 -2.11 8.49
CA VAL A 143 -5.16 -1.86 9.83
C VAL A 143 -4.01 -2.04 10.81
N VAL A 144 -3.87 -1.08 11.73
CA VAL A 144 -2.81 -1.07 12.74
C VAL A 144 -3.44 -1.41 14.09
N GLN A 145 -2.97 -2.47 14.72
CA GLN A 145 -3.46 -2.92 16.02
C GLN A 145 -2.34 -2.91 17.06
N ALA A 146 -2.60 -2.33 18.23
CA ALA A 146 -1.64 -2.33 19.33
C ALA A 146 -1.57 -3.71 20.00
N GLN A 147 -0.36 -4.21 20.26
CA GLN A 147 -0.09 -5.46 20.96
C GLN A 147 1.04 -5.24 21.98
N GLY A 148 0.69 -4.81 23.19
CA GLY A 148 1.69 -4.52 24.22
C GLY A 148 2.63 -3.39 23.81
N ASP A 149 3.90 -3.72 23.54
CA ASP A 149 4.99 -2.81 23.17
C ASP A 149 5.28 -2.74 21.65
N HIS A 150 4.58 -3.53 20.85
CA HIS A 150 4.68 -3.54 19.40
C HIS A 150 3.31 -3.32 18.75
N MET A 151 3.32 -3.11 17.43
CA MET A 151 2.14 -2.95 16.60
C MET A 151 2.05 -4.12 15.63
N VAL A 152 0.84 -4.55 15.31
CA VAL A 152 0.60 -5.53 14.25
C VAL A 152 -0.06 -4.81 13.08
N LEU A 153 0.50 -5.02 11.89
CA LEU A 153 0.04 -4.41 10.66
C LEU A 153 -0.69 -5.46 9.81
N HIS A 154 -2.02 -5.38 9.82
CA HIS A 154 -2.89 -6.30 9.11
C HIS A 154 -3.20 -5.76 7.71
N ALA A 155 -3.01 -6.58 6.68
CA ALA A 155 -3.46 -6.22 5.34
C ALA A 155 -4.99 -6.38 5.25
N ARG A 156 -5.72 -5.32 4.91
CA ARG A 156 -7.19 -5.30 4.91
C ARG A 156 -7.79 -6.32 3.94
N HIS A 157 -7.17 -6.54 2.78
CA HIS A 157 -7.62 -7.56 1.81
C HIS A 157 -7.52 -8.99 2.36
N ALA A 158 -6.69 -9.22 3.38
CA ALA A 158 -6.55 -10.50 4.04
C ALA A 158 -7.52 -10.68 5.22
N LEU A 159 -8.30 -9.65 5.57
CA LEU A 159 -9.24 -9.65 6.68
C LEU A 159 -10.68 -9.84 6.20
N LEU A 160 -11.36 -10.84 6.76
CA LEU A 160 -12.80 -11.02 6.64
C LEU A 160 -13.54 -10.13 7.66
N ASN A 161 -14.66 -9.54 7.24
CA ASN A 161 -15.50 -8.64 8.05
C ASN A 161 -14.77 -7.37 8.53
N SER A 162 -13.84 -6.85 7.73
CA SER A 162 -13.04 -5.67 8.08
C SER A 162 -13.76 -4.32 7.93
N GLN A 163 -14.99 -4.32 7.42
CA GLN A 163 -15.83 -3.13 7.25
C GLN A 163 -16.23 -2.45 8.56
N ASP A 164 -16.22 -3.21 9.66
CA ASP A 164 -16.59 -2.74 10.99
C ASP A 164 -15.38 -2.22 11.80
N LEU A 165 -14.16 -2.32 11.25
CA LEU A 165 -12.95 -1.86 11.92
C LEU A 165 -12.85 -0.34 11.87
N VAL A 166 -12.93 0.29 13.03
CA VAL A 166 -12.79 1.74 13.21
C VAL A 166 -11.70 2.04 14.24
N ASP A 167 -10.98 3.13 14.00
CA ASP A 167 -9.96 3.65 14.90
C ASP A 167 -10.53 3.89 16.31
N GLY A 168 -9.78 3.48 17.34
CA GLY A 168 -10.15 3.64 18.74
C GLY A 168 -11.00 2.51 19.32
N GLN A 169 -11.30 1.46 18.55
CA GLN A 169 -12.02 0.28 19.04
C GLN A 169 -11.06 -0.81 19.49
N VAL A 170 -11.36 -1.46 20.61
CA VAL A 170 -10.69 -2.72 20.98
C VAL A 170 -11.35 -3.86 20.22
N MET A 171 -10.57 -4.56 19.40
CA MET A 171 -11.05 -5.63 18.53
C MET A 171 -10.19 -6.89 18.66
N SER A 172 -10.74 -8.02 18.24
CA SER A 172 -10.04 -9.30 18.14
C SER A 172 -9.95 -9.73 16.68
N ILE A 173 -8.72 -9.99 16.21
CA ILE A 173 -8.43 -10.47 14.86
C ILE A 173 -7.68 -11.79 14.97
N ARG A 174 -8.23 -12.85 14.38
CA ARG A 174 -7.65 -14.20 14.46
C ARG A 174 -7.25 -14.74 13.10
N TYR A 175 -6.11 -15.39 13.02
CA TYR A 175 -5.58 -16.02 11.80
C TYR A 175 -5.61 -17.54 11.93
N PRO A 176 -6.77 -18.21 11.83
CA PRO A 176 -6.88 -19.64 12.11
C PRO A 176 -6.06 -20.50 11.14
N HIS A 177 -6.02 -20.12 9.86
CA HIS A 177 -5.35 -20.89 8.80
C HIS A 177 -4.67 -19.96 7.80
N GLY A 178 -3.35 -20.03 7.72
CA GLY A 178 -2.56 -19.25 6.76
C GLY A 178 -2.66 -17.74 7.00
N GLY A 179 -2.69 -16.96 5.91
CA GLY A 179 -2.67 -15.50 5.94
C GLY A 179 -4.03 -14.82 6.03
N VAL A 180 -5.14 -15.57 6.14
CA VAL A 180 -6.49 -14.98 6.20
C VAL A 180 -6.89 -14.74 7.65
N GLY A 181 -7.18 -13.48 7.98
CA GLY A 181 -7.64 -13.05 9.29
C GLY A 181 -9.17 -12.93 9.36
N ILE A 182 -9.75 -13.21 10.53
CA ILE A 182 -11.17 -13.07 10.82
C ILE A 182 -11.31 -12.03 11.92
N VAL A 183 -12.08 -10.98 11.65
CA VAL A 183 -12.45 -9.97 12.66
C VAL A 183 -13.65 -10.50 13.45
N ASP A 184 -13.47 -10.69 14.76
CA ASP A 184 -14.59 -11.08 15.64
C ASP A 184 -15.34 -9.83 16.11
N GLY A 185 -16.63 -9.76 15.77
CA GLY A 185 -17.56 -8.70 16.18
C GLY A 185 -17.97 -8.83 17.65
N GLY A 186 -17.03 -8.65 18.58
CA GLY A 186 -17.34 -8.36 19.97
C GLY A 186 -17.67 -6.88 20.11
N ALA A 187 -18.87 -6.54 20.57
CA ALA A 187 -19.34 -5.16 20.76
C ALA A 187 -18.21 -4.21 21.18
N GLY A 188 -17.69 -3.42 20.23
CA GLY A 188 -16.51 -2.59 20.43
C GLY A 188 -16.74 -1.65 21.59
N ARG A 189 -16.00 -1.85 22.69
CA ARG A 189 -15.89 -0.82 23.72
C ARG A 189 -15.07 0.31 23.09
N GLN A 190 -15.74 1.42 22.76
CA GLN A 190 -15.05 2.64 22.39
C GLN A 190 -14.28 3.13 23.61
N VAL A 191 -12.99 3.37 23.44
CA VAL A 191 -12.22 4.10 24.45
C VAL A 191 -12.54 5.58 24.26
N GLU A 192 -13.35 6.15 25.16
CA GLU A 192 -13.59 7.59 25.19
C GLU A 192 -12.23 8.29 25.32
N LYS A 193 -11.84 9.07 24.30
CA LYS A 193 -10.70 9.99 24.39
C LYS A 193 -11.03 10.97 25.50
N SER A 194 -10.46 10.75 26.68
CA SER A 194 -10.53 11.68 27.79
C SER A 194 -9.78 12.95 27.37
N THR A 195 -10.54 13.94 26.91
CA THR A 195 -10.07 15.30 26.64
C THR A 195 -9.66 15.95 27.96
N GLN A 196 -8.48 15.60 28.48
CA GLN A 196 -7.91 16.19 29.70
C GLN A 196 -6.63 17.00 29.44
N LEU A 197 -6.20 17.14 28.18
CA LEU A 197 -5.06 18.00 27.82
C LEU A 197 -5.45 19.42 27.36
N GLU A 198 -6.74 19.73 27.25
CA GLU A 198 -7.21 21.03 26.75
C GLU A 198 -7.68 22.02 27.83
N ASN A 199 -7.88 21.57 29.08
CA ASN A 199 -8.32 22.46 30.17
C ASN A 199 -7.19 23.11 30.99
N ASP A 200 -5.95 22.61 30.89
CA ASP A 200 -4.81 23.23 31.59
C ASP A 200 -4.15 24.37 30.79
N ARG A 201 -4.48 24.53 29.51
CA ARG A 201 -3.99 25.67 28.68
C ARG A 201 -4.83 26.94 28.76
N VAL A 202 -6.00 26.87 29.40
CA VAL A 202 -6.89 28.04 29.57
C VAL A 202 -6.75 28.66 30.97
N LYS A 203 -6.52 27.87 32.03
CA LYS A 203 -6.33 28.44 33.39
C LYS A 203 -4.99 29.14 33.63
N GLY A 204 -3.98 28.93 32.78
CA GLY A 204 -2.67 29.57 32.92
C GLY A 204 -2.52 30.94 32.25
N ARG A 205 -3.56 31.46 31.55
CA ARG A 205 -3.47 32.73 30.81
C ARG A 205 -4.27 33.90 31.42
N ASP A 206 -5.00 33.66 32.51
CA ASP A 206 -5.83 34.69 33.17
C ASP A 206 -5.25 35.19 34.52
N LEU A 207 -3.96 34.94 34.80
CA LEU A 207 -3.28 35.46 36.01
C LEU A 207 -2.16 36.48 35.72
N GLU A 208 -1.99 36.93 34.48
CA GLU A 208 -1.00 37.95 34.10
C GLU A 208 -1.64 39.15 33.37
N ARG A 209 -2.74 39.70 33.90
CA ARG A 209 -3.18 41.07 33.60
C ARG A 209 -3.81 41.76 34.81
#